data_AF-A0A924SWV7-F1
#
_entry.id   AF-A0A924SWV7-F1
#
_cell.length_a   1.000
_cell.length_b   1.000
_cell.length_c   1.000
_cell.angle_alpha   90.00
_cell.angle_beta   90.00
_cell.angle_gamma   90.00
#
_symmetry.space_group_name_H-M   'P 1'
#
loop_
_entity.id
_entity.type
_entity.pdbx_description
1 polymer ?
#
loop_
_entity_poly.entity_id
_entity_poly.type
_entity_poly.pdbx_seq_one_letter_code
_entity_poly.pdbx_strand_id
1 'polypeptide(L)'
;MAIFSRQRRSALVAAISFILLFDGCSTTQVEPLPEFPAELPPYVQVPHPPGLDLGDVRGLFAEKGAPDRAAYAGCDQDFLRLREKTQSKIEIDRGIRELVKRDPVKYHWCFYSKVLDLEDQLAHDIFIEDRQKAVVDHYIFLTPVARSFMNEFRDSRYLRWAVTRYRRVSEFVFYRKVEATPQLSSELIRVSNPFSDVRPSLDTEASILEKYGLIETAPAAAQMPAPPTTVSSFRPTGVEADAAIPALISPPSPSFGEEDQAARVPASAAIAKPAPERAAVQASEKSKDTYDARELEKQFKLPPD
;
A
#
# COMPACT_ATOMS: atom_id res chain seq x y z
N MET A 1 -7.72 -70.12 -7.26
CA MET A 1 -8.39 -70.04 -5.94
C MET A 1 -9.58 -69.11 -6.05
N ALA A 2 -10.70 -69.53 -5.45
CA ALA A 2 -12.07 -69.06 -5.65
C ALA A 2 -12.38 -67.67 -5.03
N ILE A 3 -13.18 -66.80 -5.67
CA ILE A 3 -14.66 -66.55 -5.62
C ILE A 3 -15.19 -65.92 -4.29
N PHE A 4 -16.08 -64.91 -4.48
CA PHE A 4 -17.13 -64.31 -3.60
C PHE A 4 -16.71 -63.12 -2.70
N SER A 5 -17.18 -61.88 -2.90
CA SER A 5 -18.53 -61.27 -2.81
C SER A 5 -18.95 -60.80 -1.40
N ARG A 6 -19.53 -59.58 -1.37
CA ARG A 6 -20.45 -58.91 -0.39
C ARG A 6 -20.04 -57.44 -0.31
N GLN A 7 -20.71 -56.46 -0.90
CA GLN A 7 -22.13 -56.09 -0.98
C GLN A 7 -22.84 -56.03 0.38
N ARG A 8 -23.49 -54.86 0.60
CA ARG A 8 -24.38 -54.43 1.70
C ARG A 8 -23.60 -53.79 2.87
N ARG A 9 -23.88 -52.55 3.30
CA ARG A 9 -25.19 -51.95 3.54
C ARG A 9 -25.14 -50.43 3.39
N SER A 10 -25.79 -49.92 2.36
CA SER A 10 -26.42 -48.60 2.41
C SER A 10 -27.79 -48.74 3.09
N ALA A 11 -28.20 -47.63 3.70
CA ALA A 11 -29.55 -47.29 4.15
C ALA A 11 -29.96 -47.71 5.57
N LEU A 12 -30.53 -46.70 6.24
CA LEU A 12 -31.69 -46.76 7.13
C LEU A 12 -31.41 -46.68 8.65
N VAL A 13 -31.07 -45.49 9.12
CA VAL A 13 -31.73 -44.88 10.29
C VAL A 13 -32.02 -43.41 9.95
N ALA A 14 -33.06 -43.22 9.15
CA ALA A 14 -33.83 -41.99 9.16
C ALA A 14 -34.84 -42.11 10.30
N ALA A 15 -35.22 -40.96 10.85
CA ALA A 15 -36.30 -40.76 11.82
C ALA A 15 -36.01 -41.30 13.23
N ILE A 16 -35.79 -40.37 14.16
CA ILE A 16 -36.56 -40.24 15.41
C ILE A 16 -35.98 -39.04 16.15
N SER A 17 -36.81 -38.00 16.27
CA SER A 17 -36.83 -37.05 17.37
C SER A 17 -35.69 -36.03 17.43
N PHE A 18 -35.90 -34.78 17.78
CA PHE A 18 -37.08 -34.01 18.18
C PHE A 18 -36.53 -32.58 17.96
N ILE A 19 -37.19 -31.72 17.21
CA ILE A 19 -37.94 -30.64 17.86
C ILE A 19 -37.10 -29.96 18.96
N LEU A 20 -36.11 -29.19 18.49
CA LEU A 20 -35.67 -27.93 19.10
C LEU A 20 -35.54 -27.00 17.88
N LEU A 21 -36.62 -26.44 17.32
CA LEU A 21 -37.46 -25.42 17.97
C LEU A 21 -36.62 -24.44 18.81
N PHE A 22 -35.48 -24.02 18.27
CA PHE A 22 -35.01 -22.66 18.49
C PHE A 22 -35.34 -21.83 17.26
N ASP A 23 -36.65 -21.53 17.14
CA ASP A 23 -37.16 -20.26 16.56
C ASP A 23 -36.72 -19.07 17.43
N GLY A 24 -35.46 -19.06 17.84
CA GLY A 24 -34.79 -17.88 18.28
C GLY A 24 -34.44 -17.11 17.02
N CYS A 25 -35.37 -16.31 16.52
CA CYS A 25 -34.99 -15.07 15.86
C CYS A 25 -34.15 -14.30 16.88
N SER A 26 -32.85 -14.62 16.91
CA SER A 26 -31.84 -13.82 17.59
C SER A 26 -31.96 -12.48 16.91
N THR A 27 -32.75 -11.60 17.52
CA THR A 27 -32.65 -10.16 17.37
C THR A 27 -31.29 -9.80 17.93
N THR A 28 -30.26 -10.21 17.17
CA THR A 28 -28.92 -9.70 17.31
C THR A 28 -29.14 -8.22 17.08
N GLN A 29 -29.18 -7.50 18.19
CA GLN A 29 -29.36 -6.06 18.21
C GLN A 29 -28.26 -5.57 17.28
N VAL A 30 -28.64 -5.14 16.08
CA VAL A 30 -27.70 -4.63 15.10
C VAL A 30 -27.17 -3.39 15.78
N GLU A 31 -26.00 -3.54 16.39
CA GLU A 31 -25.28 -2.43 16.99
C GLU A 31 -25.22 -1.38 15.87
N PRO A 32 -25.77 -0.17 16.09
CA PRO A 32 -25.82 0.84 15.06
C PRO A 32 -24.40 0.96 14.51
N LEU A 33 -24.27 0.91 13.17
CA LEU A 33 -22.96 1.04 12.55
C LEU A 33 -22.26 2.25 13.20
N PRO A 34 -21.01 2.10 13.68
CA PRO A 34 -20.30 3.21 14.28
C PRO A 34 -20.38 4.38 13.31
N GLU A 35 -20.77 5.56 13.82
CA GLU A 35 -20.91 6.75 13.00
C GLU A 35 -19.62 6.93 12.21
N PHE A 36 -19.74 6.99 10.88
CA PHE A 36 -18.58 7.25 10.04
C PHE A 36 -17.96 8.57 10.49
N PRO A 37 -16.63 8.64 10.67
CA PRO A 37 -15.99 9.89 11.01
C PRO A 37 -16.39 10.94 9.96
N ALA A 38 -17.02 12.02 10.41
CA ALA A 38 -17.63 13.01 9.53
C ALA A 38 -16.61 13.72 8.62
N GLU A 39 -15.33 13.70 9.00
CA GLU A 39 -14.24 14.33 8.28
C GLU A 39 -13.34 13.30 7.60
N LEU A 40 -13.18 13.46 6.28
CA LEU A 40 -12.21 12.68 5.51
C LEU A 40 -10.79 13.00 5.99
N PRO A 41 -9.89 12.01 6.02
CA PRO A 41 -8.50 12.25 6.38
C PRO A 41 -7.88 13.36 5.50
N PRO A 42 -7.07 14.27 6.07
CA PRO A 42 -6.50 15.41 5.32
C PRO A 42 -5.73 15.00 4.06
N TYR A 43 -5.11 13.83 4.06
CA TYR A 43 -4.31 13.34 2.92
C TYR A 43 -5.14 13.03 1.67
N VAL A 44 -6.45 12.85 1.80
CA VAL A 44 -7.35 12.58 0.65
C VAL A 44 -7.40 13.79 -0.30
N GLN A 45 -7.17 15.01 0.23
CA GLN A 45 -7.17 16.24 -0.55
C GLN A 45 -5.82 16.51 -1.23
N VAL A 46 -4.78 15.78 -0.87
CA VAL A 46 -3.44 15.94 -1.45
C VAL A 46 -3.46 15.40 -2.88
N PRO A 47 -2.92 16.12 -3.87
CA PRO A 47 -2.89 15.64 -5.25
C PRO A 47 -2.11 14.33 -5.35
N HIS A 48 -2.46 13.49 -6.31
CA HIS A 48 -1.78 12.22 -6.58
C HIS A 48 -1.44 12.14 -8.07
N PRO A 49 -0.36 11.44 -8.45
CA PRO A 49 -0.03 11.30 -9.86
C PRO A 49 -1.18 10.59 -10.59
N PRO A 50 -1.62 11.10 -11.77
CA PRO A 50 -2.73 10.51 -12.53
C PRO A 50 -2.43 9.10 -13.02
N GLY A 51 -1.15 8.76 -13.22
CA GLY A 51 -0.69 7.48 -13.70
C GLY A 51 0.43 6.86 -12.86
N LEU A 52 1.10 5.89 -13.46
CA LEU A 52 2.21 5.13 -12.87
C LEU A 52 3.57 5.49 -13.52
N ASP A 53 3.61 6.57 -14.30
CA ASP A 53 4.82 6.99 -15.00
C ASP A 53 5.56 8.07 -14.22
N LEU A 54 6.89 8.08 -14.33
CA LEU A 54 7.72 9.04 -13.59
C LEU A 54 7.46 10.49 -13.99
N GLY A 55 6.99 10.72 -15.22
CA GLY A 55 6.53 12.02 -15.67
C GLY A 55 5.39 12.56 -14.81
N ASP A 56 4.47 11.69 -14.37
CA ASP A 56 3.34 12.05 -13.52
C ASP A 56 3.80 12.46 -12.12
N VAL A 57 4.81 11.76 -11.56
CA VAL A 57 5.39 12.10 -10.25
C VAL A 57 6.16 13.42 -10.32
N ARG A 58 6.89 13.66 -11.41
CA ARG A 58 7.55 14.96 -11.62
C ARG A 58 6.51 16.08 -11.80
N GLY A 59 5.43 15.81 -12.53
CA GLY A 59 4.31 16.71 -12.70
C GLY A 59 3.64 17.08 -11.37
N LEU A 60 3.49 16.11 -10.47
CA LEU A 60 2.94 16.32 -9.12
C LEU A 60 3.69 17.41 -8.33
N PHE A 61 5.03 17.38 -8.34
CA PHE A 61 5.85 18.40 -7.66
C PHE A 61 5.89 19.75 -8.40
N ALA A 62 5.40 19.81 -9.64
CA ALA A 62 5.26 21.06 -10.39
C ALA A 62 3.90 21.74 -10.19
N GLU A 63 2.95 21.08 -9.52
CA GLU A 63 1.62 21.64 -9.25
C GLU A 63 1.68 22.83 -8.29
N LYS A 64 0.77 23.79 -8.49
CA LYS A 64 0.71 24.98 -7.63
C LYS A 64 0.32 24.58 -6.20
N GLY A 65 1.21 24.85 -5.25
CA GLY A 65 1.01 24.51 -3.83
C GLY A 65 1.59 23.16 -3.45
N ALA A 66 2.15 22.40 -4.40
CA ALA A 66 3.01 21.29 -4.07
C ALA A 66 4.24 21.82 -3.31
N PRO A 67 4.71 21.10 -2.28
CA PRO A 67 5.89 21.49 -1.54
C PRO A 67 7.15 21.24 -2.38
N ASP A 68 8.21 21.99 -2.12
CA ASP A 68 9.49 21.77 -2.79
C ASP A 68 10.06 20.40 -2.40
N ARG A 69 10.58 19.65 -3.39
CA ARG A 69 11.18 18.33 -3.18
C ARG A 69 12.33 18.40 -2.16
N ALA A 70 13.11 19.49 -2.19
CA ALA A 70 14.22 19.68 -1.26
C ALA A 70 13.78 19.69 0.21
N ALA A 71 12.53 20.09 0.50
CA ALA A 71 11.97 20.06 1.86
C ALA A 71 11.79 18.64 2.42
N TYR A 72 11.83 17.62 1.57
CA TYR A 72 11.72 16.20 1.96
C TYR A 72 13.06 15.46 1.96
N ALA A 73 14.18 16.19 1.85
CA ALA A 73 15.49 15.60 2.10
C ALA A 73 15.54 15.02 3.53
N GLY A 74 15.74 13.70 3.65
CA GLY A 74 15.72 13.02 4.96
C GLY A 74 14.32 12.91 5.59
N CYS A 75 13.25 12.93 4.81
CA CYS A 75 11.89 12.73 5.33
C CYS A 75 11.65 11.35 5.97
N ASP A 76 12.55 10.38 5.72
CA ASP A 76 12.54 9.00 6.23
C ASP A 76 13.32 8.80 7.53
N GLN A 77 13.81 9.88 8.17
CA GLN A 77 14.62 9.79 9.39
C GLN A 77 13.89 9.08 10.54
N ASP A 78 12.60 9.31 10.73
CA ASP A 78 11.82 8.63 11.78
C ASP A 78 11.75 7.11 11.54
N PHE A 79 11.66 6.70 10.28
CA PHE A 79 11.72 5.28 9.89
C PHE A 79 13.10 4.66 10.13
N LEU A 80 14.18 5.39 9.80
CA LEU A 80 15.54 4.93 10.06
C LEU A 80 15.78 4.75 11.56
N ARG A 81 15.38 5.73 12.39
CA ARG A 81 15.44 5.62 13.85
C ARG A 81 14.64 4.43 14.37
N LEU A 82 13.44 4.18 13.84
CA LEU A 82 12.65 3.01 14.20
C LEU A 82 13.41 1.70 13.90
N ARG A 83 14.02 1.58 12.72
CA ARG A 83 14.81 0.40 12.33
C ARG A 83 16.08 0.23 13.15
N GLU A 84 16.68 1.31 13.63
CA GLU A 84 17.83 1.25 14.54
C GLU A 84 17.42 0.75 15.94
N LYS A 85 16.20 1.07 16.37
CA LYS A 85 15.68 0.73 17.71
C LYS A 85 15.06 -0.67 17.80
N THR A 86 14.62 -1.26 16.68
CA THR A 86 14.07 -2.61 16.66
C THR A 86 14.54 -3.42 15.46
N GLN A 87 14.80 -4.71 15.70
CA GLN A 87 15.07 -5.71 14.66
C GLN A 87 13.81 -6.51 14.27
N SER A 88 12.71 -6.35 15.00
CA SER A 88 11.47 -7.08 14.75
C SER A 88 10.75 -6.49 13.55
N LYS A 89 10.67 -7.27 12.47
CA LYS A 89 9.92 -6.88 11.27
C LYS A 89 8.47 -6.51 11.58
N ILE A 90 7.83 -7.21 12.52
CA ILE A 90 6.42 -6.96 12.90
C ILE A 90 6.30 -5.60 13.58
N GLU A 91 7.24 -5.24 14.46
CA GLU A 91 7.24 -3.93 15.13
C GLU A 91 7.59 -2.81 14.15
N ILE A 92 8.51 -3.04 13.22
CA ILE A 92 8.81 -2.09 12.13
C ILE A 92 7.55 -1.82 11.30
N ASP A 93 6.88 -2.87 10.81
CA ASP A 93 5.66 -2.74 10.01
C ASP A 93 4.55 -2.00 10.78
N ARG A 94 4.45 -2.22 12.09
CA ARG A 94 3.47 -1.53 12.96
C ARG A 94 3.85 -0.08 13.26
N GLY A 95 5.11 0.20 13.55
CA GLY A 95 5.58 1.56 13.80
C GLY A 95 5.46 2.45 12.56
N ILE A 96 5.72 1.91 11.36
CA ILE A 96 5.54 2.65 10.11
C ILE A 96 4.06 2.96 9.86
N ARG A 97 3.19 2.01 10.15
CA ARG A 97 1.75 2.20 10.11
C ARG A 97 1.32 3.35 11.03
N GLU A 98 1.83 3.39 12.26
CA GLU A 98 1.58 4.50 13.20
C GLU A 98 2.13 5.84 12.68
N LEU A 99 3.33 5.84 12.08
CA LEU A 99 3.93 7.04 11.48
C LEU A 99 3.07 7.61 10.34
N VAL A 100 2.60 6.72 9.45
CA VAL A 100 1.72 7.07 8.31
C VAL A 100 0.35 7.52 8.80
N LYS A 101 -0.21 6.88 9.84
CA LYS A 101 -1.49 7.30 10.45
C LYS A 101 -1.38 8.69 11.07
N ARG A 102 -0.25 9.00 11.72
CA ARG A 102 0.01 10.28 12.40
C ARG A 102 0.18 11.45 11.43
N ASP A 103 0.97 11.26 10.38
CA ASP A 103 1.24 12.32 9.39
C ASP A 103 1.20 11.78 7.95
N PRO A 104 0.00 11.48 7.44
CA PRO A 104 -0.15 10.87 6.13
C PRO A 104 0.29 11.80 4.99
N VAL A 105 0.19 13.12 5.19
CA VAL A 105 0.61 14.11 4.18
C VAL A 105 2.14 14.12 4.06
N LYS A 106 2.88 14.14 5.17
CA LYS A 106 4.35 14.04 5.14
C LYS A 106 4.80 12.76 4.43
N TYR A 107 4.21 11.61 4.78
CA TYR A 107 4.61 10.33 4.19
C TYR A 107 4.17 10.16 2.72
N HIS A 108 3.09 10.82 2.29
CA HIS A 108 2.71 10.90 0.87
C HIS A 108 3.82 11.56 0.06
N TRP A 109 4.21 12.78 0.44
CA TRP A 109 5.24 13.54 -0.27
C TRP A 109 6.62 12.87 -0.15
N CYS A 110 6.93 12.31 1.02
CA CYS A 110 8.16 11.57 1.24
C CYS A 110 8.26 10.33 0.33
N PHE A 111 7.17 9.59 0.15
CA PHE A 111 7.12 8.44 -0.74
C PHE A 111 7.47 8.84 -2.18
N TYR A 112 6.81 9.87 -2.72
CA TYR A 112 7.05 10.31 -4.09
C TYR A 112 8.42 10.98 -4.26
N SER A 113 8.92 11.70 -3.26
CA SER A 113 10.28 12.23 -3.26
C SER A 113 11.31 11.10 -3.36
N LYS A 114 11.17 10.04 -2.54
CA LYS A 114 12.08 8.89 -2.56
C LYS A 114 12.03 8.09 -3.86
N VAL A 115 10.88 8.08 -4.56
CA VAL A 115 10.78 7.51 -5.91
C VAL A 115 11.63 8.31 -6.90
N LEU A 116 11.62 9.64 -6.82
CA LEU A 116 12.45 10.49 -7.66
C LEU A 116 13.93 10.40 -7.28
N ASP A 117 14.25 10.32 -5.98
CA ASP A 117 15.63 10.15 -5.49
C ASP A 117 16.26 8.87 -6.04
N LEU A 118 15.49 7.76 -6.04
CA LEU A 118 15.93 6.51 -6.63
C LEU A 118 16.20 6.66 -8.13
N GLU A 119 15.33 7.35 -8.86
CA GLU A 119 15.52 7.53 -10.30
C GLU A 119 16.76 8.33 -10.62
N ASP A 120 16.98 9.41 -9.88
CA ASP A 120 18.15 10.24 -10.07
C ASP A 120 19.41 9.43 -9.74
N GLN A 121 19.43 8.65 -8.66
CA GLN A 121 20.57 7.76 -8.36
C GLN A 121 20.83 6.74 -9.46
N LEU A 122 19.79 6.05 -9.94
CA LEU A 122 19.93 5.07 -11.02
C LEU A 122 20.45 5.67 -12.34
N ALA A 123 20.16 6.94 -12.59
CA ALA A 123 20.66 7.65 -13.76
C ALA A 123 22.14 8.05 -13.64
N HIS A 124 22.61 8.37 -12.42
CA HIS A 124 23.98 8.86 -12.18
C HIS A 124 24.97 7.74 -11.82
N ASP A 125 24.52 6.67 -11.18
CA ASP A 125 25.38 5.56 -10.77
C ASP A 125 25.92 4.81 -11.99
N ILE A 126 27.24 4.66 -12.06
CA ILE A 126 27.94 3.99 -13.18
C ILE A 126 27.99 2.47 -12.95
N PHE A 127 28.21 2.05 -11.71
CA PHE A 127 28.37 0.64 -11.36
C PHE A 127 27.04 -0.05 -11.08
N ILE A 128 26.95 -1.33 -11.48
CA ILE A 128 25.72 -2.10 -11.32
C ILE A 128 25.45 -2.42 -9.84
N GLU A 129 26.50 -2.62 -9.05
CA GLU A 129 26.44 -2.88 -7.62
C GLU A 129 25.84 -1.69 -6.87
N ASP A 130 26.23 -0.47 -7.22
CA ASP A 130 25.70 0.76 -6.63
C ASP A 130 24.22 0.93 -6.97
N ARG A 131 23.84 0.69 -8.23
CA ARG A 131 22.43 0.68 -8.65
C ARG A 131 21.60 -0.36 -7.89
N GLN A 132 22.11 -1.58 -7.76
CA GLN A 132 21.44 -2.65 -7.01
C GLN A 132 21.25 -2.27 -5.55
N LYS A 133 22.28 -1.70 -4.92
CA LYS A 133 22.25 -1.18 -3.56
C LYS A 133 21.22 -0.06 -3.42
N ALA A 134 21.22 0.92 -4.31
CA ALA A 134 20.27 2.03 -4.31
C ALA A 134 18.81 1.54 -4.38
N VAL A 135 18.52 0.55 -5.22
CA VAL A 135 17.18 -0.07 -5.29
C VAL A 135 16.82 -0.71 -3.96
N VAL A 136 17.68 -1.55 -3.40
CA VAL A 136 17.40 -2.21 -2.11
C VAL A 136 17.16 -1.18 -1.01
N ASP A 137 18.02 -0.17 -0.90
CA ASP A 137 17.96 0.85 0.14
C ASP A 137 16.65 1.66 0.07
N HIS A 138 16.23 2.09 -1.12
CA HIS A 138 14.98 2.83 -1.29
C HIS A 138 13.75 1.95 -1.05
N TYR A 139 13.76 0.69 -1.53
CA TYR A 139 12.59 -0.19 -1.39
C TYR A 139 12.37 -0.72 0.02
N ILE A 140 13.40 -0.69 0.87
CA ILE A 140 13.24 -0.92 2.31
C ILE A 140 12.31 0.11 2.95
N PHE A 141 12.30 1.37 2.47
CA PHE A 141 11.36 2.41 2.91
C PHE A 141 10.05 2.40 2.12
N LEU A 142 10.11 2.36 0.78
CA LEU A 142 8.93 2.52 -0.08
C LEU A 142 7.89 1.42 0.15
N THR A 143 8.32 0.16 0.32
CA THR A 143 7.39 -0.97 0.41
C THR A 143 6.56 -0.95 1.69
N PRO A 144 7.14 -0.80 2.90
CA PRO A 144 6.35 -0.74 4.12
C PRO A 144 5.44 0.49 4.21
N VAL A 145 5.88 1.65 3.69
CA VAL A 145 5.04 2.86 3.64
C VAL A 145 3.84 2.65 2.74
N ALA A 146 4.05 2.12 1.52
CA ALA A 146 2.95 1.83 0.60
C ALA A 146 1.93 0.83 1.20
N ARG A 147 2.42 -0.21 1.89
CA ARG A 147 1.55 -1.15 2.61
C ARG A 147 0.81 -0.49 3.77
N SER A 148 1.43 0.47 4.44
CA SER A 148 0.80 1.23 5.52
C SER A 148 -0.35 2.09 5.01
N PHE A 149 -0.19 2.79 3.88
CA PHE A 149 -1.30 3.48 3.22
C PHE A 149 -2.43 2.53 2.80
N MET A 150 -2.10 1.36 2.25
CA MET A 150 -3.12 0.35 1.90
C MET A 150 -3.86 -0.18 3.15
N ASN A 151 -3.18 -0.27 4.28
CA ASN A 151 -3.73 -0.83 5.50
C ASN A 151 -4.57 0.17 6.31
N GLU A 152 -4.09 1.39 6.48
CA GLU A 152 -4.77 2.44 7.25
C GLU A 152 -5.84 3.14 6.44
N PHE A 153 -5.57 3.34 5.15
CA PHE A 153 -6.36 4.25 4.33
C PHE A 153 -6.99 3.56 3.11
N ARG A 154 -6.75 2.26 2.92
CA ARG A 154 -7.20 1.49 1.74
C ARG A 154 -6.74 2.08 0.41
N ASP A 155 -5.65 2.85 0.44
CA ASP A 155 -5.12 3.47 -0.76
C ASP A 155 -4.11 2.55 -1.45
N SER A 156 -4.58 1.80 -2.44
CA SER A 156 -3.76 0.88 -3.22
C SER A 156 -2.82 1.59 -4.20
N ARG A 157 -2.96 2.91 -4.42
CA ARG A 157 -2.15 3.66 -5.40
C ARG A 157 -0.66 3.57 -5.10
N TYR A 158 -0.25 3.73 -3.84
CA TYR A 158 1.15 3.63 -3.42
C TYR A 158 1.73 2.24 -3.65
N LEU A 159 0.96 1.19 -3.31
CA LEU A 159 1.41 -0.18 -3.49
C LEU A 159 1.51 -0.54 -4.97
N ARG A 160 0.54 -0.10 -5.78
CA ARG A 160 0.59 -0.22 -7.25
C ARG A 160 1.80 0.49 -7.84
N TRP A 161 2.11 1.68 -7.35
CA TRP A 161 3.31 2.42 -7.73
C TRP A 161 4.59 1.65 -7.38
N ALA A 162 4.76 1.26 -6.12
CA ALA A 162 5.92 0.54 -5.64
C ALA A 162 6.14 -0.77 -6.41
N VAL A 163 5.10 -1.59 -6.58
CA VAL A 163 5.23 -2.87 -7.29
C VAL A 163 5.53 -2.66 -8.78
N THR A 164 4.79 -1.78 -9.46
CA THR A 164 4.99 -1.54 -10.88
C THR A 164 6.39 -1.00 -11.16
N ARG A 165 6.85 -0.05 -10.34
CA ARG A 165 8.17 0.53 -10.48
C ARG A 165 9.25 -0.50 -10.14
N TYR A 166 9.07 -1.30 -9.10
CA TYR A 166 10.05 -2.33 -8.72
C TYR A 166 10.25 -3.32 -9.86
N ARG A 167 9.15 -3.78 -10.48
CA ARG A 167 9.21 -4.69 -11.63
C ARG A 167 10.01 -4.08 -12.78
N ARG A 168 9.69 -2.84 -13.18
CA ARG A 168 10.41 -2.12 -14.23
C ARG A 168 11.91 -2.01 -13.90
N VAL A 169 12.25 -1.49 -12.72
CA VAL A 169 13.65 -1.30 -12.31
C VAL A 169 14.39 -2.64 -12.19
N SER A 170 13.75 -3.68 -11.67
CA SER A 170 14.37 -4.98 -11.46
C SER A 170 14.76 -5.70 -12.76
N GLU A 171 13.99 -5.47 -13.83
CA GLU A 171 14.30 -5.99 -15.15
C GLU A 171 15.63 -5.40 -15.68
N PHE A 172 15.88 -4.12 -15.43
CA PHE A 172 17.09 -3.43 -15.89
C PHE A 172 18.29 -3.57 -14.95
N VAL A 173 18.06 -3.58 -13.63
CA VAL A 173 19.14 -3.54 -12.61
C VAL A 173 19.56 -4.94 -12.16
N PHE A 174 18.62 -5.88 -12.06
CA PHE A 174 18.92 -7.26 -11.66
C PHE A 174 18.91 -8.24 -12.83
N TYR A 175 18.61 -7.79 -14.05
CA TYR A 175 18.44 -8.64 -15.24
C TYR A 175 17.45 -9.80 -15.00
N ARG A 176 16.44 -9.57 -14.15
CA ARG A 176 15.45 -10.55 -13.74
C ARG A 176 14.05 -9.99 -13.93
N LYS A 177 13.22 -10.73 -14.66
CA LYS A 177 11.80 -10.43 -14.76
C LYS A 177 11.12 -10.88 -13.48
N VAL A 178 10.67 -9.92 -12.67
CA VAL A 178 9.87 -10.20 -11.49
C VAL A 178 8.41 -10.37 -11.92
N GLU A 179 7.89 -11.58 -11.77
CA GLU A 179 6.48 -11.88 -11.95
C GLU A 179 5.73 -11.61 -10.65
N ALA A 180 4.59 -10.92 -10.75
CA ALA A 180 3.74 -10.70 -9.58
C ALA A 180 3.09 -12.02 -9.19
N THR A 181 3.23 -12.43 -7.93
CA THR A 181 2.51 -13.59 -7.42
C THR A 181 1.00 -13.35 -7.49
N PRO A 182 0.17 -14.40 -7.56
CA PRO A 182 -1.29 -14.25 -7.52
C PRO A 182 -1.78 -13.46 -6.31
N GLN A 183 -1.11 -13.60 -5.16
CA GLN A 183 -1.41 -12.85 -3.93
C GLN A 183 -1.12 -11.35 -4.09
N LEU A 184 0.03 -10.98 -4.66
CA LEU A 184 0.35 -9.58 -4.91
C LEU A 184 -0.64 -8.98 -5.94
N SER A 185 -0.99 -9.77 -6.96
CA SER A 185 -1.95 -9.36 -7.97
C SER A 185 -3.34 -9.13 -7.37
N SER A 186 -3.80 -9.97 -6.44
CA SER A 186 -5.08 -9.77 -5.77
C SER A 186 -5.07 -8.59 -4.80
N GLU A 187 -3.95 -8.30 -4.13
CA GLU A 187 -3.76 -7.07 -3.35
C GLU A 187 -3.86 -5.81 -4.22
N LEU A 188 -3.31 -5.85 -5.43
CA LEU A 188 -3.35 -4.75 -6.39
C LEU A 188 -4.73 -4.57 -7.06
N ILE A 189 -5.47 -5.67 -7.25
CA ILE A 189 -6.82 -5.74 -7.86
C ILE A 189 -7.92 -5.52 -6.81
N ARG A 190 -7.61 -5.33 -5.52
CA ARG A 190 -8.58 -4.75 -4.58
C ARG A 190 -8.83 -3.29 -4.97
N VAL A 191 -9.65 -3.16 -6.00
CA VAL A 191 -10.18 -1.95 -6.60
C VAL A 191 -11.07 -1.31 -5.55
N SER A 192 -10.54 -0.26 -4.93
CA SER A 192 -11.25 0.97 -4.59
C SER A 192 -12.68 0.80 -4.10
N ASN A 193 -12.87 0.16 -2.94
CA ASN A 193 -13.89 0.66 -2.06
C ASN A 193 -13.19 1.32 -0.86
N PRO A 194 -12.96 2.66 -0.93
CA PRO A 194 -12.31 3.40 0.16
C PRO A 194 -13.10 3.33 1.48
N PHE A 195 -14.33 2.80 1.45
CA PHE A 195 -15.25 2.75 2.59
C PHE A 195 -15.69 1.34 2.99
N SER A 196 -15.26 0.26 2.32
CA SER A 196 -15.92 -1.05 2.52
C SER A 196 -15.69 -1.70 3.87
N ASP A 197 -14.62 -1.41 4.60
CA ASP A 197 -14.38 -2.05 5.89
C ASP A 197 -13.48 -1.16 6.75
N VAL A 198 -14.11 -0.25 7.51
CA VAL A 198 -13.50 0.31 8.71
C VAL A 198 -13.29 -0.87 9.66
N ARG A 199 -12.11 -1.50 9.59
CA ARG A 199 -11.75 -2.46 10.63
C ARG A 199 -11.64 -1.66 11.91
N PRO A 200 -12.31 -2.06 13.00
CA PRO A 200 -12.02 -1.48 14.30
C PRO A 200 -10.52 -1.62 14.49
N SER A 201 -9.85 -0.49 14.69
CA SER A 201 -8.42 -0.50 14.90
C SER A 201 -8.19 -1.33 16.17
N LEU A 202 -7.37 -2.38 16.06
CA LEU A 202 -6.96 -3.20 17.20
C LEU A 202 -5.92 -2.41 18.04
N ASP A 203 -6.22 -1.13 18.30
CA ASP A 203 -5.36 -0.13 18.94
C ASP A 203 -5.28 -0.35 20.46
N THR A 204 -5.65 -1.53 20.98
CA THR A 204 -5.47 -1.88 22.40
C THR A 204 -4.02 -2.17 22.77
N GLU A 205 -3.13 -2.30 21.79
CA GLU A 205 -1.69 -2.50 22.04
C GLU A 205 -0.98 -1.15 22.19
N ALA A 206 -0.03 -1.06 23.13
CA ALA A 206 0.75 0.17 23.34
C ALA A 206 1.46 0.61 22.05
N SER A 207 1.47 1.92 21.79
CA SER A 207 2.11 2.50 20.60
C SER A 207 3.57 2.10 20.51
N ILE A 208 3.97 1.60 19.34
CA ILE A 208 5.37 1.23 19.07
C ILE A 208 6.25 2.47 19.06
N LEU A 209 5.72 3.60 18.58
CA LEU A 209 6.47 4.85 18.56
C LEU A 209 6.74 5.37 19.98
N GLU A 210 5.79 5.23 20.89
CA GLU A 210 5.97 5.56 22.31
C GLU A 210 6.97 4.61 22.97
N LYS A 211 6.86 3.29 22.71
CA LYS A 211 7.78 2.27 23.22
C LYS A 211 9.25 2.61 22.95
N TYR A 212 9.55 3.20 21.79
CA TYR A 212 10.90 3.57 21.39
C TYR A 212 11.26 5.04 21.61
N GLY A 213 10.36 5.83 22.23
CA GLY A 213 10.59 7.26 22.48
C GLY A 213 10.73 8.09 21.20
N LEU A 214 10.10 7.65 20.11
CA LEU A 214 10.08 8.40 18.84
C LEU A 214 9.02 9.50 18.86
N ILE A 215 8.04 9.38 19.75
CA ILE A 215 7.04 10.41 19.99
C ILE A 215 6.94 10.66 21.49
N GLU A 216 6.84 11.93 21.86
CA GLU A 216 6.47 12.30 23.22
C GLU A 216 4.97 12.06 23.39
N THR A 217 4.62 11.20 24.33
CA THR A 217 3.25 11.12 24.82
C THR A 217 2.91 12.47 25.43
N ALA A 218 1.92 13.16 24.88
CA ALA A 218 1.33 14.29 25.59
C ALA A 218 0.97 13.77 26.99
N PRO A 219 1.46 14.40 28.08
CA PRO A 219 1.20 13.93 29.42
C PRO A 219 -0.31 13.81 29.54
N ALA A 220 -0.80 12.60 29.83
CA ALA A 220 -2.21 12.29 29.91
C ALA A 220 -2.88 13.43 30.68
N ALA A 221 -3.54 14.33 29.95
CA ALA A 221 -4.14 15.50 30.54
C ALA A 221 -5.09 14.94 31.60
N ALA A 222 -4.82 15.30 32.86
CA ALA A 222 -5.58 14.86 34.01
C ALA A 222 -7.04 14.77 33.60
N GLN A 223 -7.60 13.56 33.57
CA GLN A 223 -9.00 13.32 33.29
C GLN A 223 -9.77 14.25 34.22
N MET A 224 -10.18 15.42 33.71
CA MET A 224 -11.04 16.29 34.45
C MET A 224 -12.30 15.45 34.71
N PRO A 225 -12.71 15.28 35.96
CA PRO A 225 -13.90 14.49 36.27
C PRO A 225 -15.02 15.04 35.40
N ALA A 226 -15.66 14.14 34.64
CA ALA A 226 -16.73 14.48 33.73
C ALA A 226 -17.72 15.42 34.44
N PRO A 227 -18.11 16.57 33.84
CA PRO A 227 -19.12 17.41 34.44
C PRO A 227 -20.39 16.58 34.66
N PRO A 228 -21.09 16.74 35.80
CA PRO A 228 -22.27 15.95 36.11
C PRO A 228 -23.30 16.12 34.99
N THR A 229 -23.64 15.01 34.33
CA THR A 229 -24.67 14.92 33.30
C THR A 229 -25.98 15.42 33.91
N THR A 230 -26.36 16.65 33.58
CA THR A 230 -27.66 17.19 33.95
C THR A 230 -28.66 16.57 32.98
N VAL A 231 -29.39 15.56 33.46
CA VAL A 231 -30.45 14.87 32.70
C VAL A 231 -31.58 15.87 32.48
N SER A 232 -31.53 16.59 31.35
CA SER A 232 -32.65 17.42 30.90
C SER A 232 -33.67 16.50 30.24
N SER A 233 -34.71 16.17 30.99
CA SER A 233 -35.89 15.44 30.51
C SER A 233 -36.61 16.27 29.44
N PHE A 234 -36.36 15.95 28.16
CA PHE A 234 -37.15 16.47 27.06
C PHE A 234 -38.38 15.58 26.85
N ARG A 235 -39.55 16.17 27.08
CA ARG A 235 -40.87 15.62 26.78
C ARG A 235 -41.19 15.90 25.30
N PRO A 236 -41.43 14.90 24.45
CA PRO A 236 -41.85 15.16 23.08
C PRO A 236 -43.33 15.52 23.07
N THR A 237 -43.62 16.72 22.60
CA THR A 237 -44.98 17.18 22.28
C THR A 237 -45.24 16.76 20.83
N GLY A 238 -46.30 15.97 20.62
CA GLY A 238 -46.72 15.55 19.30
C GLY A 238 -47.08 16.74 18.42
N VAL A 239 -46.63 16.71 17.17
CA VAL A 239 -47.18 17.53 16.10
C VAL A 239 -47.49 16.62 14.93
N GLU A 240 -48.74 16.73 14.52
CA GLU A 240 -49.43 16.03 13.45
C GLU A 240 -48.71 16.04 12.11
N ALA A 241 -48.98 14.98 11.36
CA ALA A 241 -48.71 14.82 9.96
C ALA A 241 -49.45 15.86 9.12
N ASP A 242 -48.79 16.45 8.12
CA ASP A 242 -49.41 16.58 6.81
C ASP A 242 -48.41 16.80 5.66
N ALA A 243 -48.81 16.26 4.52
CA ALA A 243 -48.50 16.67 3.15
C ALA A 243 -47.14 16.36 2.47
N ALA A 244 -47.32 15.59 1.39
CA ALA A 244 -46.74 15.74 0.05
C ALA A 244 -45.36 15.12 -0.25
N ILE A 245 -45.43 13.89 -0.79
CA ILE A 245 -44.38 13.26 -1.59
C ILE A 245 -44.44 13.86 -3.02
N PRO A 246 -43.39 14.52 -3.54
CA PRO A 246 -43.27 14.79 -4.97
C PRO A 246 -42.75 13.55 -5.70
N ALA A 247 -43.35 13.31 -6.87
CA ALA A 247 -43.12 12.17 -7.75
C ALA A 247 -41.65 11.99 -8.17
N LEU A 248 -41.20 10.73 -8.16
CA LEU A 248 -39.99 10.26 -8.83
C LEU A 248 -40.06 10.58 -10.33
N ILE A 249 -39.14 11.42 -10.80
CA ILE A 249 -38.80 11.55 -12.21
C ILE A 249 -37.69 10.54 -12.49
N SER A 250 -38.01 9.46 -13.20
CA SER A 250 -37.04 8.50 -13.69
C SER A 250 -36.07 9.16 -14.70
N PRO A 251 -34.75 8.99 -14.57
CA PRO A 251 -33.83 9.39 -15.63
C PRO A 251 -33.99 8.47 -16.86
N PRO A 252 -33.86 8.99 -18.09
CA PRO A 252 -33.92 8.18 -19.30
C PRO A 252 -32.71 7.26 -19.41
N SER A 253 -32.98 5.99 -19.74
CA SER A 253 -31.97 5.00 -20.09
C SER A 253 -31.12 5.46 -21.27
N PRO A 254 -29.77 5.37 -21.19
CA PRO A 254 -28.94 5.55 -22.38
C PRO A 254 -29.13 4.36 -23.33
N SER A 255 -29.67 4.66 -24.50
CA SER A 255 -29.63 3.79 -25.68
C SER A 255 -28.17 3.63 -26.09
N PHE A 256 -27.63 2.41 -25.94
CA PHE A 256 -26.41 2.02 -26.62
C PHE A 256 -26.75 1.77 -28.08
N GLY A 257 -26.36 2.73 -28.93
CA GLY A 257 -26.31 2.55 -30.36
C GLY A 257 -25.26 1.52 -30.72
N GLU A 258 -25.74 0.41 -31.29
CA GLU A 258 -24.96 -0.57 -32.02
C GLU A 258 -24.66 0.05 -33.38
N GLU A 259 -23.46 0.61 -33.56
CA GLU A 259 -22.96 1.02 -34.88
C GLU A 259 -21.69 0.26 -35.23
N ASP A 260 -21.98 -0.81 -35.96
CA ASP A 260 -21.16 -1.55 -36.89
C ASP A 260 -20.36 -0.60 -37.82
N GLN A 261 -19.03 -0.68 -37.78
CA GLN A 261 -18.24 -0.38 -38.97
C GLN A 261 -16.87 -1.06 -38.95
N ALA A 262 -16.85 -2.22 -39.61
CA ALA A 262 -15.69 -2.82 -40.19
C ALA A 262 -14.96 -1.83 -41.14
N ALA A 263 -13.67 -1.58 -40.89
CA ALA A 263 -12.76 -1.06 -41.89
C ALA A 263 -11.43 -1.81 -41.82
N ARG A 264 -11.29 -2.73 -42.78
CA ARG A 264 -10.05 -3.39 -43.22
C ARG A 264 -9.02 -2.34 -43.67
N VAL A 265 -7.76 -2.48 -43.27
CA VAL A 265 -6.57 -2.28 -44.15
C VAL A 265 -5.35 -3.02 -43.56
N PRO A 266 -4.28 -3.31 -44.34
CA PRO A 266 -3.75 -4.66 -44.45
C PRO A 266 -2.36 -4.82 -43.82
N ALA A 267 -1.99 -6.08 -43.62
CA ALA A 267 -0.61 -6.50 -43.42
C ALA A 267 0.24 -6.14 -44.64
N SER A 268 1.40 -5.50 -44.43
CA SER A 268 2.53 -5.63 -45.34
C SER A 268 3.86 -5.22 -44.70
N ALA A 269 4.89 -5.93 -45.13
CA ALA A 269 6.31 -5.63 -45.10
C ALA A 269 7.10 -5.97 -43.83
N ALA A 270 7.59 -7.22 -43.84
CA ALA A 270 8.87 -7.61 -43.29
C ALA A 270 9.98 -6.62 -43.68
N ILE A 271 10.77 -6.16 -42.71
CA ILE A 271 12.07 -5.53 -42.95
C ILE A 271 13.13 -6.30 -42.17
N ALA A 272 13.89 -7.05 -42.96
CA ALA A 272 15.29 -7.46 -42.87
C ALA A 272 16.03 -7.34 -41.52
N LYS A 273 16.54 -8.49 -41.08
CA LYS A 273 17.82 -8.62 -40.36
C LYS A 273 18.95 -7.98 -41.19
N PRO A 274 19.89 -7.26 -40.56
CA PRO A 274 21.29 -7.34 -40.93
C PRO A 274 22.03 -8.28 -39.96
N ALA A 275 22.85 -9.14 -40.58
CA ALA A 275 23.81 -10.04 -39.94
C ALA A 275 25.01 -9.24 -39.35
N PRO A 276 25.87 -9.87 -38.54
CA PRO A 276 26.81 -9.18 -37.66
C PRO A 276 28.12 -8.83 -38.38
N GLU A 277 28.59 -7.59 -38.20
CA GLU A 277 29.93 -7.19 -38.63
C GLU A 277 30.85 -6.99 -37.42
N ARG A 278 32.00 -7.68 -37.52
CA ARG A 278 33.09 -7.69 -36.56
C ARG A 278 33.88 -6.37 -36.62
N ALA A 279 34.16 -5.79 -35.46
CA ALA A 279 35.41 -5.07 -35.17
C ALA A 279 35.55 -5.02 -33.64
N ALA A 280 36.38 -5.85 -33.01
CA ALA A 280 37.83 -5.71 -32.91
C ALA A 280 38.26 -4.33 -32.38
N VAL A 281 38.55 -4.31 -31.08
CA VAL A 281 39.72 -3.68 -30.44
C VAL A 281 39.92 -2.19 -30.71
N GLN A 282 39.61 -1.35 -29.71
CA GLN A 282 40.59 -0.40 -29.20
C GLN A 282 40.53 -0.36 -27.67
N ALA A 283 41.59 -0.89 -27.07
CA ALA A 283 41.96 -0.64 -25.70
C ALA A 283 42.34 0.83 -25.55
N SER A 284 41.74 1.52 -24.58
CA SER A 284 42.37 2.70 -23.98
C SER A 284 42.77 2.35 -22.56
N GLU A 285 44.05 2.04 -22.41
CA GLU A 285 44.77 2.25 -21.16
C GLU A 285 44.55 3.68 -20.67
N LYS A 286 44.08 3.82 -19.42
CA LYS A 286 44.60 4.72 -18.38
C LYS A 286 43.51 4.99 -17.33
N SER A 287 43.52 4.19 -16.27
CA SER A 287 43.51 4.76 -14.93
C SER A 287 44.06 3.72 -13.96
N LYS A 288 45.34 3.87 -13.63
CA LYS A 288 45.97 3.21 -12.48
C LYS A 288 45.68 4.10 -11.27
N ASP A 289 44.51 3.92 -10.67
CA ASP A 289 44.31 4.22 -9.25
C ASP A 289 44.00 2.89 -8.56
N THR A 290 45.08 2.14 -8.36
CA THR A 290 45.09 0.96 -7.49
C THR A 290 44.90 1.46 -6.07
N TYR A 291 43.67 1.41 -5.57
CA TYR A 291 43.40 1.47 -4.14
C TYR A 291 44.00 0.22 -3.50
N ASP A 292 45.01 0.42 -2.66
CA ASP A 292 45.78 -0.62 -2.00
C ASP A 292 44.91 -1.34 -0.96
N ALA A 293 44.37 -2.50 -1.34
CA ALA A 293 43.51 -3.33 -0.50
C ALA A 293 44.20 -3.83 0.80
N ARG A 294 45.50 -3.59 0.98
CA ARG A 294 46.24 -3.90 2.21
C ARG A 294 46.07 -2.90 3.34
N GLU A 295 45.50 -1.72 3.10
CA GLU A 295 45.34 -0.72 4.17
C GLU A 295 44.08 -0.95 5.02
N LEU A 296 43.03 -1.58 4.47
CA LEU A 296 41.80 -1.92 5.19
C LEU A 296 41.96 -3.14 6.12
N GLU A 297 42.94 -4.02 5.87
CA GLU A 297 43.20 -5.19 6.72
C GLU A 297 43.86 -4.82 8.07
N LYS A 298 44.36 -3.59 8.22
CA LYS A 298 44.93 -3.10 9.50
C LYS A 298 43.87 -2.54 10.46
N GLN A 299 42.67 -2.20 10.02
CA GLN A 299 41.64 -1.61 10.87
C GLN A 299 40.70 -2.63 11.54
N PHE A 300 40.71 -3.91 11.13
CA PHE A 300 39.80 -4.95 11.63
C PHE A 300 40.48 -6.10 12.39
N LYS A 301 41.59 -5.85 13.08
CA LYS A 301 42.07 -6.80 14.09
C LYS A 301 41.27 -6.65 15.38
N LEU A 302 40.25 -7.50 15.54
CA LEU A 302 39.67 -7.83 16.84
C LEU A 302 40.75 -8.51 17.71
N PRO A 303 40.82 -8.20 19.02
CA PRO A 303 41.75 -8.88 19.93
C PRO A 303 41.37 -10.36 20.10
N PRO A 304 42.35 -11.26 20.27
CA PRO A 304 42.08 -12.62 20.70
C PRO A 304 41.69 -12.63 22.20
N ASP A 305 40.83 -13.58 22.55
CA ASP A 305 40.17 -13.80 23.84
C ASP A 305 40.99 -13.50 25.11
#